data_AF-A0A5E4IYU8-F1
#
_entry.id   AF-A0A5E4IYU8-F1
#
_cell.length_a   1.000
_cell.length_b   1.000
_cell.length_c   1.000
_cell.angle_alpha   90.00
_cell.angle_beta   90.00
_cell.angle_gamma   90.00
#
_symmetry.space_group_name_H-M   'P 1'
#
loop_
_entity.id
_entity.type
_entity.pdbx_description
1 polymer ?
#
loop_
_entity_poly.entity_id
_entity_poly.type
_entity_poly.pdbx_seq_one_letter_code
_entity_poly.pdbx_strand_id
1 'polypeptide(L)'
;MALKGFLKKKIVAFESIDFTKEIEKELKDKNEFVALVLLHAYTENYLKDIIFYLNKSNKKATIKPQIYSEISKVKFPTLCLIYLNLEIIDEDLYEKLIELNESRNYIVHNLISLNIDDEKSRELLRKEIENGKKACGKLYSIYQKKLEECSTVI
;
A
#
# COMPACT_ATOMS: atom_id res chain seq x y z
N MET A 1 28.15 3.56 -12.50
CA MET A 1 28.11 4.96 -12.02
C MET A 1 26.84 5.72 -12.45
N ALA A 2 25.71 5.05 -12.69
CA ALA A 2 24.49 5.65 -13.27
C ALA A 2 23.26 5.72 -12.33
N LEU A 3 23.30 5.08 -11.16
CA LEU A 3 22.16 5.05 -10.22
C LEU A 3 22.01 6.32 -9.35
N LYS A 4 23.08 7.11 -9.18
CA LYS A 4 23.05 8.33 -8.36
C LYS A 4 22.26 9.48 -8.99
N GLY A 5 22.03 9.46 -10.31
CA GLY A 5 21.24 10.47 -11.01
C GLY A 5 19.72 10.24 -10.95
N PHE A 6 19.27 8.99 -10.81
CA PHE A 6 17.85 8.64 -10.81
C PHE A 6 17.15 9.00 -9.48
N LEU A 7 17.91 8.98 -8.38
CA LEU A 7 17.44 9.28 -7.02
C LEU A 7 17.28 10.78 -6.71
N LYS A 8 17.52 11.67 -7.68
CA LYS A 8 17.21 13.11 -7.57
C LYS A 8 15.77 13.47 -7.98
N LYS A 9 14.93 12.49 -8.32
CA LYS A 9 13.49 12.74 -8.41
C LYS A 9 12.99 13.07 -6.99
N LYS A 10 12.36 14.25 -6.85
CA LYS A 10 11.57 14.61 -5.65
C LYS A 10 10.85 13.35 -5.17
N ILE A 11 11.05 12.98 -3.91
CA ILE A 11 10.20 11.98 -3.26
C ILE A 11 8.78 12.53 -3.39
N VAL A 12 8.01 11.98 -4.32
CA VAL A 12 6.62 12.37 -4.49
C VAL A 12 5.90 11.82 -3.26
N ALA A 13 5.27 12.70 -2.49
CA ALA A 13 4.47 12.26 -1.37
C ALA A 13 3.36 11.34 -1.91
N PHE A 14 3.22 10.14 -1.35
CA PHE A 14 2.20 9.16 -1.74
C PHE A 14 0.78 9.75 -1.73
N GLU A 15 0.56 10.78 -0.91
CA GLU A 15 -0.63 11.63 -0.84
C GLU A 15 -1.05 12.25 -2.19
N SER A 16 -0.09 12.52 -3.07
CA SER A 16 -0.31 13.19 -4.35
C SER A 16 -0.44 12.24 -5.54
N ILE A 17 -0.34 10.93 -5.31
CA ILE A 17 -0.38 9.91 -6.36
C ILE A 17 -1.73 9.21 -6.35
N ASP A 18 -2.40 9.24 -7.50
CA ASP A 18 -3.60 8.43 -7.75
C ASP A 18 -3.16 6.99 -8.03
N PHE A 19 -3.14 6.16 -6.98
CA PHE A 19 -2.67 4.79 -7.11
C PHE A 19 -3.45 4.01 -8.17
N THR A 20 -4.76 4.28 -8.33
CA THR A 20 -5.61 3.57 -9.28
C THR A 20 -5.11 3.77 -10.71
N LYS A 21 -4.76 5.01 -11.08
CA LYS A 21 -4.21 5.31 -12.41
C LYS A 21 -2.87 4.62 -12.66
N GLU A 22 -2.00 4.57 -11.66
CA GLU A 22 -0.71 3.89 -11.79
C GLU A 22 -0.89 2.38 -11.97
N ILE A 23 -1.80 1.75 -11.21
CA ILE A 23 -2.12 0.33 -11.36
C ILE A 23 -2.74 0.05 -12.75
N GLU A 24 -3.70 0.86 -13.18
CA GLU A 24 -4.36 0.70 -14.48
C GLU A 24 -3.41 0.88 -15.67
N LYS A 25 -2.42 1.76 -15.54
CA LYS A 25 -1.38 1.94 -16.54
C LYS A 25 -0.57 0.65 -16.70
N GLU A 26 -0.08 0.08 -15.60
CA GLU A 26 0.70 -1.16 -15.67
C GLU A 26 -0.14 -2.34 -16.18
N LEU A 27 -1.42 -2.40 -15.85
CA LEU A 27 -2.34 -3.41 -16.41
C LEU A 27 -2.51 -3.26 -17.94
N LYS A 28 -2.62 -2.03 -18.45
CA LYS A 28 -2.68 -1.76 -19.91
C LYS A 28 -1.40 -2.19 -20.62
N ASP A 29 -0.25 -1.95 -19.98
CA ASP A 29 1.06 -2.32 -20.50
C ASP A 29 1.38 -3.82 -20.30
N LYS A 30 0.41 -4.63 -19.84
CA LYS A 30 0.55 -6.07 -19.61
C LYS A 30 1.61 -6.42 -18.54
N ASN A 31 1.80 -5.53 -17.57
CA ASN A 31 2.73 -5.68 -16.45
C ASN A 31 1.98 -6.05 -15.15
N GLU A 32 1.20 -7.14 -15.16
CA GLU A 32 0.39 -7.54 -13.99
C GLU A 32 1.23 -7.71 -12.71
N PHE A 33 2.44 -8.27 -12.82
CA PHE A 33 3.32 -8.41 -11.67
C PHE A 33 3.69 -7.05 -11.04
N VAL A 34 4.06 -6.08 -11.88
CA VAL A 34 4.40 -4.72 -11.41
C VAL A 34 3.18 -4.05 -10.79
N ALA A 35 2.02 -4.20 -11.41
CA ALA A 35 0.75 -3.70 -10.88
C ALA A 35 0.45 -4.26 -9.48
N LEU A 36 0.64 -5.57 -9.25
CA LEU A 36 0.44 -6.16 -7.92
C LEU A 36 1.45 -5.64 -6.89
N VAL A 37 2.72 -5.53 -7.25
CA VAL A 37 3.77 -5.02 -6.36
C VAL A 37 3.51 -3.56 -5.99
N LEU A 38 3.13 -2.72 -6.95
CA LEU A 38 2.75 -1.33 -6.70
C LEU A 38 1.53 -1.26 -5.79
N LEU A 39 0.50 -2.04 -6.05
CA LEU A 39 -0.73 -2.06 -5.26
C LEU A 39 -0.45 -2.42 -3.79
N HIS A 40 0.38 -3.44 -3.56
CA HIS A 40 0.84 -3.81 -2.23
C HIS A 40 1.63 -2.67 -1.59
N ALA A 41 2.56 -2.03 -2.32
CA ALA A 41 3.36 -0.93 -1.82
C ALA A 41 2.52 0.30 -1.43
N TYR A 42 1.52 0.68 -2.23
CA TYR A 42 0.58 1.75 -1.88
C TYR A 42 -0.17 1.42 -0.59
N THR A 43 -0.69 0.19 -0.51
CA THR A 43 -1.42 -0.30 0.67
C THR A 43 -0.54 -0.25 1.92
N GLU A 44 0.70 -0.73 1.84
CA GLU A 44 1.65 -0.70 2.95
C GLU A 44 1.98 0.72 3.40
N ASN A 45 2.15 1.65 2.45
CA ASN A 45 2.41 3.04 2.78
C ASN A 45 1.22 3.70 3.46
N TYR A 46 -0.01 3.46 3.01
CA TYR A 46 -1.21 3.96 3.70
C TYR A 46 -1.31 3.38 5.10
N LEU A 47 -1.06 2.08 5.28
CA LEU A 47 -0.99 1.46 6.59
C LEU A 47 0.03 2.17 7.47
N LYS A 48 1.26 2.40 7.01
CA LYS A 48 2.30 3.06 7.82
C LYS A 48 1.93 4.51 8.14
N ASP A 49 1.35 5.22 7.18
CA ASP A 49 1.03 6.63 7.34
C ASP A 49 -0.13 6.86 8.32
N ILE A 50 -1.17 6.01 8.29
CA ILE A 50 -2.31 6.10 9.22
C ILE A 50 -1.87 6.16 10.69
N ILE A 51 -0.78 5.47 11.05
CA ILE A 51 -0.26 5.40 12.42
C ILE A 51 0.07 6.80 12.96
N PHE A 52 0.54 7.70 12.08
CA PHE A 52 0.90 9.06 12.45
C PHE A 52 -0.29 9.94 12.77
N TYR A 53 -1.46 9.58 12.25
CA TYR A 53 -2.72 10.30 12.39
C TYR A 53 -3.67 9.66 13.42
N LEU A 54 -3.21 8.66 14.17
CA LEU A 54 -3.99 8.08 15.27
C LEU A 54 -4.29 9.09 16.37
N ASN A 55 -3.35 10.02 16.61
CA ASN A 55 -3.57 11.13 17.50
C ASN A 55 -3.92 12.38 16.68
N LYS A 56 -5.10 12.96 16.91
CA LYS A 56 -5.60 14.13 16.18
C LYS A 56 -4.70 15.37 16.27
N SER A 57 -3.89 15.47 17.32
CA SER A 57 -2.93 16.56 17.49
C SER A 57 -1.59 16.35 16.77
N ASN A 58 -1.32 15.13 16.28
CA ASN A 58 -0.10 14.84 15.55
C ASN A 58 -0.20 15.37 14.12
N LYS A 59 0.75 16.25 13.76
CA LYS A 59 1.00 16.62 12.37
C LYS A 59 2.17 15.80 11.86
N LYS A 60 2.07 15.23 10.65
CA LYS A 60 3.14 14.45 10.02
C LYS A 60 4.50 15.20 10.04
N ALA A 61 4.47 16.53 9.86
CA ALA A 61 5.64 17.41 9.92
C ALA A 61 6.31 17.54 11.29
N THR A 62 5.62 17.24 12.39
CA THR A 62 6.16 17.34 13.77
C THR A 62 6.76 16.02 14.27
N ILE A 63 6.68 14.96 13.47
CA ILE A 63 7.11 13.62 13.85
C ILE A 63 8.61 13.49 13.63
N LYS A 64 9.33 13.03 14.66
CA LYS A 64 10.78 12.87 14.62
C LYS A 64 11.17 11.80 13.58
N PRO A 65 12.23 12.00 12.77
CA PRO A 65 12.68 11.02 11.77
C PRO A 65 12.95 9.62 12.32
N GLN A 66 13.37 9.52 13.58
CA GLN A 66 13.58 8.23 14.25
C GLN A 66 12.28 7.41 14.35
N ILE A 67 11.14 8.08 14.57
CA ILE A 67 9.83 7.43 14.66
C ILE A 67 9.42 6.87 13.29
N TYR A 68 9.65 7.62 12.20
CA TYR A 68 9.45 7.10 10.84
C TYR A 68 10.30 5.85 10.56
N SER A 69 11.57 5.88 10.96
CA SER A 69 12.47 4.75 10.80
C SER A 69 11.94 3.50 11.50
N GLU A 70 11.45 3.62 12.74
CA GLU A 70 10.88 2.47 13.44
C GLU A 70 9.57 1.97 12.81
N ILE A 71 8.67 2.86 12.44
CA ILE A 71 7.40 2.47 11.80
C ILE A 71 7.64 1.79 10.45
N SER A 72 8.66 2.21 9.70
CA SER A 72 9.02 1.59 8.41
C SER A 72 9.39 0.11 8.54
N LYS A 73 9.85 -0.32 9.72
CA LYS A 73 10.22 -1.72 10.04
C LYS A 73 9.02 -2.56 10.51
N VAL A 74 7.91 -1.93 10.86
CA VAL A 74 6.71 -2.65 11.30
C VAL A 74 6.16 -3.41 10.09
N LYS A 75 5.93 -4.71 10.28
CA LYS A 75 5.47 -5.60 9.21
C LYS A 75 4.02 -5.32 8.85
N PHE A 76 3.69 -5.49 7.56
CA PHE A 76 2.33 -5.32 7.03
C PHE A 76 1.25 -6.02 7.87
N PRO A 77 1.34 -7.34 8.18
CA PRO A 77 0.28 -8.01 8.96
C PRO A 77 0.14 -7.46 10.37
N THR A 78 1.25 -6.99 10.96
CA THR A 78 1.25 -6.38 12.29
C THR A 78 0.48 -5.07 12.29
N LEU A 79 0.63 -4.25 11.24
CA LEU A 79 -0.15 -3.01 11.10
C LEU A 79 -1.65 -3.31 10.94
N CYS A 80 -2.01 -4.28 10.10
CA CYS A 80 -3.39 -4.73 9.95
C CYS A 80 -4.00 -5.17 11.29
N LEU A 81 -3.26 -5.99 12.06
CA LEU A 81 -3.72 -6.45 13.37
C LEU A 81 -3.91 -5.30 14.37
N ILE A 82 -2.97 -4.35 14.41
CA ILE A 82 -3.09 -3.15 15.25
C ILE A 82 -4.37 -2.38 14.88
N TYR A 83 -4.63 -2.16 13.60
CA TYR A 83 -5.79 -1.39 13.15
C TYR A 83 -7.13 -2.11 13.36
N LEU A 84 -7.14 -3.44 13.28
CA LEU A 84 -8.32 -4.23 13.66
C LEU A 84 -8.62 -4.06 15.16
N ASN A 85 -7.60 -4.16 16.02
CA ASN A 85 -7.76 -3.99 17.47
C ASN A 85 -8.18 -2.56 17.87
N LEU A 86 -7.82 -1.56 17.07
CA LEU A 86 -8.22 -0.16 17.27
C LEU A 86 -9.55 0.19 16.59
N GLU A 87 -10.25 -0.79 16.00
CA GLU A 87 -11.52 -0.59 15.27
C GLU A 87 -11.41 0.44 14.13
N ILE A 88 -10.22 0.58 13.54
CA ILE A 88 -9.97 1.47 12.40
C ILE A 88 -10.34 0.80 11.08
N ILE A 89 -10.10 -0.52 11.01
CA ILE A 89 -10.56 -1.38 9.93
C ILE A 89 -11.50 -2.44 10.52
N ASP A 90 -12.46 -2.90 9.72
CA ASP A 90 -13.32 -4.03 10.07
C ASP A 90 -12.65 -5.38 9.72
N GLU A 91 -13.27 -6.48 10.17
CA GLU A 91 -12.79 -7.84 9.91
C GLU A 91 -12.73 -8.16 8.40
N ASP A 92 -13.74 -7.73 7.63
CA ASP A 92 -13.78 -7.89 6.16
C ASP A 92 -12.59 -7.22 5.46
N LEU A 93 -12.25 -5.98 5.86
CA LEU A 93 -11.10 -5.27 5.31
C LEU A 93 -9.79 -5.89 5.80
N TYR A 94 -9.72 -6.33 7.05
CA TYR A 94 -8.55 -7.04 7.58
C TYR A 94 -8.23 -8.28 6.74
N GLU A 95 -9.20 -9.17 6.53
CA GLU A 95 -9.03 -10.40 5.75
C GLU A 95 -8.52 -10.09 4.34
N LYS A 96 -9.14 -9.13 3.64
CA LYS A 96 -8.75 -8.74 2.28
C LYS A 96 -7.34 -8.15 2.21
N LEU A 97 -6.91 -7.40 3.23
CA LEU A 97 -5.55 -6.87 3.29
C LEU A 97 -4.52 -7.98 3.53
N ILE A 98 -4.86 -8.98 4.35
CA ILE A 98 -4.02 -10.16 4.57
C ILE A 98 -3.92 -10.99 3.29
N GLU A 99 -5.05 -11.26 2.61
CA GLU A 99 -5.07 -11.95 1.31
C GLU A 99 -4.16 -11.25 0.29
N LEU A 100 -4.26 -9.92 0.15
CA LEU A 100 -3.37 -9.15 -0.74
C LEU A 100 -1.89 -9.35 -0.39
N ASN A 101 -1.55 -9.35 0.90
CA ASN A 101 -0.18 -9.56 1.35
C ASN A 101 0.30 -10.99 1.09
N GLU A 102 -0.55 -11.99 1.30
CA GLU A 102 -0.26 -13.40 1.01
C GLU A 102 -0.10 -13.64 -0.49
N SER A 103 -1.01 -13.14 -1.33
CA SER A 103 -0.92 -13.22 -2.78
C SER A 103 0.38 -12.60 -3.29
N ARG A 104 0.72 -11.39 -2.83
CA ARG A 104 2.00 -10.75 -3.19
C ARG A 104 3.20 -11.62 -2.79
N ASN A 105 3.22 -12.15 -1.57
CA ASN A 105 4.33 -12.99 -1.11
C ASN A 105 4.43 -14.29 -1.91
N TYR A 106 3.30 -14.97 -2.13
CA TYR A 106 3.24 -16.19 -2.93
C TYR A 106 3.82 -15.95 -4.33
N ILE A 107 3.38 -14.88 -4.99
CA ILE A 107 3.81 -14.56 -6.37
C ILE A 107 5.29 -14.18 -6.41
N VAL A 108 5.78 -13.39 -5.46
CA VAL A 108 7.21 -13.02 -5.39
C VAL A 108 8.09 -14.24 -5.12
N HIS A 109 7.68 -15.15 -4.24
CA HIS A 109 8.44 -16.37 -3.94
C HIS A 109 8.44 -17.38 -5.09
N ASN A 110 7.35 -17.42 -5.87
CA ASN A 110 7.21 -18.32 -7.01
C ASN A 110 7.51 -17.63 -8.35
N LEU A 111 8.15 -16.45 -8.36
CA LEU A 111 8.35 -15.69 -9.59
C LEU A 111 9.16 -16.46 -10.64
N ILE A 112 10.11 -17.29 -10.21
CA ILE A 112 10.94 -18.11 -11.10
C ILE A 112 10.14 -19.26 -11.73
N SER A 113 9.14 -19.79 -11.01
CA SER A 113 8.29 -20.90 -11.47
C SER A 113 7.03 -20.44 -12.18
N LEU A 114 6.59 -19.20 -11.95
CA LEU A 114 5.47 -18.58 -12.63
C LEU A 114 5.89 -18.13 -14.02
N ASN A 115 5.29 -18.72 -15.04
CA ASN A 115 5.41 -18.20 -16.38
C ASN A 115 4.52 -16.95 -16.51
N ILE A 116 5.09 -15.76 -16.30
CA ILE A 116 4.35 -14.50 -16.39
C ILE A 116 3.85 -14.17 -17.80
N ASP A 117 4.35 -14.86 -18.82
CA ASP A 117 3.88 -14.73 -20.21
C ASP A 117 2.67 -15.64 -20.50
N ASP A 118 2.37 -16.60 -19.63
CA ASP A 118 1.20 -17.46 -19.75
C ASP A 118 -0.09 -16.71 -19.36
N GLU A 119 -1.08 -16.72 -20.26
CA GLU A 119 -2.30 -15.92 -20.07
C GLU A 119 -3.11 -16.38 -18.85
N LYS A 120 -3.09 -17.68 -18.50
CA LYS A 120 -3.78 -18.15 -17.27
C LYS A 120 -3.15 -17.55 -16.02
N SER A 121 -1.81 -17.51 -15.98
CA SER A 121 -1.06 -16.88 -14.90
C SER A 121 -1.39 -15.38 -14.81
N ARG A 122 -1.47 -14.69 -15.95
CA ARG A 122 -1.86 -13.27 -16.00
C ARG A 122 -3.31 -13.03 -15.56
N GLU A 123 -4.25 -13.89 -15.96
CA GLU A 123 -5.64 -13.81 -15.49
C GLU A 123 -5.77 -13.96 -13.98
N LEU A 124 -5.02 -14.91 -13.38
CA LEU A 124 -4.95 -15.06 -11.93
C LEU A 124 -4.43 -13.78 -11.27
N LEU A 125 -3.32 -13.20 -11.79
CA LEU A 125 -2.79 -11.94 -11.28
C LEU A 125 -3.81 -10.81 -11.37
N ARG A 126 -4.54 -10.67 -12.48
CA ARG A 126 -5.57 -9.63 -12.63
C ARG A 126 -6.68 -9.76 -11.59
N LYS A 127 -7.11 -11.00 -11.29
CA LYS A 127 -8.13 -11.25 -10.26
C LYS A 127 -7.65 -10.79 -8.88
N GLU A 128 -6.42 -11.14 -8.51
CA GLU A 128 -5.80 -10.71 -7.25
C GLU A 128 -5.66 -9.18 -7.18
N ILE A 129 -5.27 -8.55 -8.29
CA ILE A 129 -5.14 -7.09 -8.39
C ILE A 129 -6.49 -6.40 -8.22
N GLU A 130 -7.56 -6.90 -8.86
CA GLU A 130 -8.89 -6.30 -8.73
C GLU A 130 -9.46 -6.44 -7.31
N ASN A 131 -9.20 -7.57 -6.64
CA ASN A 131 -9.55 -7.75 -5.23
C ASN A 131 -8.75 -6.77 -4.34
N GLY A 132 -7.44 -6.72 -4.54
CA GLY A 132 -6.56 -5.82 -3.79
C GLY A 132 -6.87 -4.34 -4.01
N LYS A 133 -7.28 -3.93 -5.22
CA LYS A 133 -7.70 -2.55 -5.54
C LYS A 133 -8.88 -2.12 -4.67
N LYS A 134 -9.87 -2.99 -4.48
CA LYS A 134 -11.02 -2.72 -3.61
C LYS A 134 -10.60 -2.54 -2.16
N ALA A 135 -9.73 -3.41 -1.65
CA ALA A 135 -9.21 -3.34 -0.28
C ALA A 135 -8.38 -2.07 -0.06
N CYS A 136 -7.44 -1.79 -0.97
CA CYS A 136 -6.61 -0.59 -0.95
C CYS A 136 -7.47 0.68 -1.04
N GLY A 137 -8.51 0.68 -1.89
CA GLY A 137 -9.46 1.80 -1.99
C GLY A 137 -10.18 2.10 -0.69
N LYS A 138 -10.69 1.06 0.01
CA LYS A 138 -11.30 1.22 1.34
C LYS A 138 -10.29 1.79 2.36
N LEU A 139 -9.08 1.25 2.39
CA LEU A 139 -8.02 1.73 3.27
C LEU A 139 -7.62 3.19 2.96
N TYR A 140 -7.56 3.55 1.67
CA TYR A 140 -7.27 4.91 1.24
C TYR A 140 -8.36 5.89 1.71
N SER A 141 -9.63 5.51 1.67
CA SER A 141 -10.71 6.34 2.24
C SER A 141 -10.55 6.56 3.75
N ILE A 142 -10.13 5.54 4.50
CA ILE A 142 -9.83 5.66 5.93
C ILE A 142 -8.66 6.61 6.16
N TYR A 143 -7.61 6.46 5.35
CA TYR A 143 -6.45 7.34 5.38
C TYR A 143 -6.82 8.81 5.12
N GLN A 144 -7.61 9.09 4.09
CA GLN A 144 -8.09 10.45 3.79
C GLN A 144 -8.91 11.03 4.94
N LYS A 145 -9.83 10.24 5.52
CA LYS A 145 -10.60 10.67 6.69
C LYS A 145 -9.70 11.04 7.88
N LYS A 146 -8.64 10.26 8.13
CA LYS A 146 -7.67 10.57 9.19
C LYS A 146 -6.86 11.84 8.91
N LEU A 147 -6.49 12.08 7.65
CA LEU A 147 -5.85 13.33 7.24
C LEU A 147 -6.77 14.54 7.50
N GLU A 148 -8.05 14.44 7.17
CA GLU A 148 -9.04 15.50 7.37
C GLU A 148 -9.29 15.77 8.86
N GLU A 149 -9.41 14.73 9.68
CA GLU A 149 -9.57 14.83 11.14
C GLU A 149 -8.41 15.59 11.81
N CYS A 150 -7.17 15.43 11.32
CA CYS A 150 -6.01 16.16 11.83
C CYS A 150 -5.86 17.58 11.25
N SER A 151 -6.46 17.85 10.09
CA SER A 151 -6.40 19.15 9.41
C SER A 151 -7.45 20.14 9.91
N THR A 152 -8.53 19.65 10.52
CA THR A 152 -9.63 20.46 11.07
C THR A 152 -9.38 20.93 12.52
N VAL A 153 -8.31 20.45 13.17
CA VAL A 153 -7.85 20.98 14.46
C VAL A 153 -7.05 22.27 14.21
N ILE A 154 -7.77 23.39 14.07
CA ILE A 154 -7.25 24.76 14.03
C ILE A 154 -7.84 25.53 15.20
#